data_AF-A0A6L7VZ48-F1
#
_entry.id   AF-A0A6L7VZ48-F1
#
_cell.length_a   1.000
_cell.length_b   1.000
_cell.length_c   1.000
_cell.angle_alpha   90.00
_cell.angle_beta   90.00
_cell.angle_gamma   90.00
#
_symmetry.space_group_name_H-M   'P 1'
#
loop_
_entity.id
_entity.type
_entity.pdbx_description
1 polymer ?
#
loop_
_entity_poly.entity_id
_entity_poly.type
_entity_poly.pdbx_seq_one_letter_code
_entity_poly.pdbx_strand_id
1 'polypeptide(L)'
;MIGYIIIPDVDVSTLTLVPQHEHWLKDWLLDIETEISNDSVSSAWCIQGILAEIVLYGYVQTDWKGIIKELLKDEEGKPLAYSARYGEKLHNFSDQWKQTPIHAIYTHWWIDRYNGSDAYNINSYRDLITRCIQPSGWIYNPNVSPTDPRTRMKAELMLSISMGVEILSAQGLEQTQKSLFEAILSSTTLTGYLSAECFRMRTLQMLSATSLAPYTLGEIIDLCKAEEGYCDFSVDSKVDDYMGTAKRTSRDKPIHSAISALHARQIAKYCALETQQAVQSRLSNFAGYLSAYPLDIPAFRMRDIEVPFGTDLSPFEIFAASHIISTNG
;
A
#
# COMPACT_ATOMS: atom_id res chain seq x y z
N MET A 1 9.58 -0.13 -16.12
CA MET A 1 8.85 -0.64 -14.95
C MET A 1 8.17 0.49 -14.22
N ILE A 2 6.83 0.48 -14.27
CA ILE A 2 5.98 1.36 -13.47
C ILE A 2 5.45 0.50 -12.33
N GLY A 3 6.02 0.67 -11.14
CA GLY A 3 5.67 -0.10 -9.94
C GLY A 3 5.22 0.80 -8.81
N TYR A 4 4.48 0.22 -7.87
CA TYR A 4 4.03 0.90 -6.65
C TYR A 4 4.35 0.05 -5.42
N ILE A 5 4.62 0.70 -4.29
CA ILE A 5 5.18 0.05 -3.11
C ILE A 5 4.26 -1.01 -2.49
N ILE A 6 2.94 -0.83 -2.62
CA ILE A 6 1.91 -1.74 -2.08
C ILE A 6 1.83 -3.04 -2.87
N ILE A 7 2.14 -3.04 -4.17
CA ILE A 7 2.00 -4.20 -5.05
C ILE A 7 3.39 -4.64 -5.54
N PRO A 8 4.06 -5.56 -4.84
CA PRO A 8 5.41 -5.95 -5.19
C PRO A 8 5.48 -6.76 -6.49
N ASP A 9 6.56 -6.54 -7.24
CA ASP A 9 6.90 -7.22 -8.49
C ASP A 9 5.83 -7.14 -9.59
N VAL A 10 5.00 -6.11 -9.57
CA VAL A 10 4.03 -5.84 -10.64
C VAL A 10 4.48 -4.61 -11.41
N ASP A 11 4.77 -4.81 -12.69
CA ASP A 11 4.89 -3.74 -13.67
C ASP A 11 3.51 -3.49 -14.27
N VAL A 12 2.86 -2.39 -13.88
CA VAL A 12 1.51 -2.10 -14.36
C VAL A 12 1.47 -1.80 -15.86
N SER A 13 2.60 -1.39 -16.47
CA SER A 13 2.66 -1.08 -17.89
C SER A 13 2.57 -2.31 -18.81
N THR A 14 2.78 -3.51 -18.24
CA THR A 14 2.72 -4.78 -18.97
C THR A 14 1.67 -5.72 -18.40
N LEU A 15 0.81 -5.23 -17.51
CA LEU A 15 -0.19 -6.04 -16.83
C LEU A 15 -1.37 -6.31 -17.75
N THR A 16 -1.66 -7.58 -17.99
CA THR A 16 -2.87 -8.00 -18.73
C THR A 16 -4.03 -8.18 -17.76
N LEU A 17 -5.16 -7.53 -18.05
CA LEU A 17 -6.40 -7.69 -17.31
C LEU A 17 -7.26 -8.81 -17.90
N VAL A 18 -7.99 -9.53 -17.06
CA VAL A 18 -9.13 -10.33 -17.52
C VAL A 18 -10.34 -9.42 -17.78
N PRO A 19 -11.28 -9.80 -18.67
CA PRO A 19 -12.37 -8.90 -19.10
C PRO A 19 -13.20 -8.30 -17.96
N GLN A 20 -13.44 -9.07 -16.89
CA GLN A 20 -14.20 -8.61 -15.73
C GLN A 20 -13.45 -7.53 -14.94
N HIS A 21 -12.12 -7.66 -14.81
CA HIS A 21 -11.28 -6.67 -14.15
C HIS A 21 -11.18 -5.38 -14.97
N GLU A 22 -11.06 -5.52 -16.29
CA GLU A 22 -11.07 -4.39 -17.22
C GLU A 22 -12.38 -3.60 -17.13
N HIS A 23 -13.52 -4.29 -17.14
CA HIS A 23 -14.83 -3.67 -17.01
C HIS A 23 -14.98 -2.95 -15.66
N TRP A 24 -14.63 -3.63 -14.55
CA TRP A 24 -14.71 -3.03 -13.22
C TRP A 24 -13.85 -1.78 -13.08
N LEU A 25 -12.63 -1.78 -13.61
CA LEU A 25 -11.73 -0.61 -13.56
C LEU A 25 -12.25 0.57 -14.39
N LYS A 26 -12.89 0.29 -15.54
CA LYS A 26 -13.54 1.34 -16.35
C LYS A 26 -14.69 1.99 -15.60
N ASP A 27 -15.54 1.20 -14.96
CA ASP A 27 -16.67 1.71 -14.18
C ASP A 27 -16.16 2.51 -12.97
N TRP A 28 -15.14 1.99 -12.26
CA TRP A 28 -14.51 2.68 -11.14
C TRP A 28 -13.87 4.03 -11.52
N LEU A 29 -13.22 4.11 -12.71
CA LEU A 29 -12.67 5.37 -13.21
C LEU A 29 -13.76 6.41 -13.47
N LEU A 30 -14.89 6.01 -14.09
CA LEU A 30 -16.03 6.90 -14.34
C LEU A 30 -16.63 7.46 -13.04
N ASP A 31 -16.74 6.63 -12.01
CA ASP A 31 -17.20 7.04 -10.69
C ASP A 31 -16.26 8.10 -10.08
N ILE A 32 -14.94 7.91 -10.24
CA ILE A 32 -13.95 8.86 -9.73
C ILE A 32 -13.89 10.15 -10.52
N GLU A 33 -14.02 10.12 -11.85
CA GLU A 33 -14.14 11.33 -12.67
C GLU A 33 -15.32 12.20 -12.21
N THR A 34 -16.43 11.55 -11.86
CA THR A 34 -17.62 12.22 -11.30
C THR A 34 -17.30 12.85 -9.94
N GLU A 35 -16.58 12.17 -9.06
CA GLU A 35 -16.18 12.68 -7.75
C GLU A 35 -15.17 13.84 -7.84
N ILE A 36 -14.20 13.76 -8.76
CA ILE A 36 -13.23 14.82 -9.06
C ILE A 36 -13.95 16.07 -9.57
N SER A 37 -14.95 15.91 -10.42
CA SER A 37 -15.79 17.02 -10.92
C SER A 37 -16.57 17.73 -9.81
N ASN A 38 -16.69 17.09 -8.63
CA ASN A 38 -17.29 17.65 -7.42
C ASN A 38 -16.24 18.09 -6.39
N ASP A 39 -14.98 18.28 -6.78
CA ASP A 39 -13.84 18.62 -5.92
C ASP A 39 -13.58 17.62 -4.78
N SER A 40 -14.14 16.41 -4.87
CA SER A 40 -14.08 15.37 -3.84
C SER A 40 -13.06 14.31 -4.23
N VAL A 41 -11.85 14.41 -3.72
CA VAL A 41 -10.74 13.54 -4.12
C VAL A 41 -9.84 13.17 -2.96
N SER A 42 -9.24 11.97 -3.02
CA SER A 42 -8.17 11.53 -2.13
C SER A 42 -6.88 11.28 -2.91
N SER A 43 -5.72 11.47 -2.27
CA SER A 43 -4.43 11.20 -2.92
C SER A 43 -4.30 9.73 -3.34
N ALA A 44 -4.90 8.81 -2.57
CA ALA A 44 -4.94 7.38 -2.88
C ALA A 44 -5.69 7.10 -4.19
N TRP A 45 -6.79 7.81 -4.46
CA TRP A 45 -7.49 7.72 -5.73
C TRP A 45 -6.65 8.24 -6.89
N CYS A 46 -5.91 9.33 -6.71
CA CYS A 46 -5.07 9.86 -7.79
C CYS A 46 -4.02 8.85 -8.26
N ILE A 47 -3.31 8.19 -7.33
CA ILE A 47 -2.33 7.17 -7.71
C ILE A 47 -2.99 5.93 -8.33
N GLN A 48 -4.13 5.49 -7.78
CA GLN A 48 -4.87 4.37 -8.34
C GLN A 48 -5.41 4.67 -9.74
N GLY A 49 -5.89 5.90 -9.97
CA GLY A 49 -6.37 6.40 -11.25
C GLY A 49 -5.28 6.43 -12.32
N ILE A 50 -4.11 7.00 -11.99
CA ILE A 50 -2.95 6.98 -12.90
C ILE A 50 -2.60 5.55 -13.30
N LEU A 51 -2.51 4.64 -12.33
CA LEU A 51 -2.13 3.25 -12.59
C LEU A 51 -3.23 2.52 -13.38
N ALA A 52 -4.51 2.79 -13.11
CA ALA A 52 -5.63 2.22 -13.86
C ALA A 52 -5.62 2.68 -15.33
N GLU A 53 -5.40 3.96 -15.60
CA GLU A 53 -5.31 4.49 -16.96
C GLU A 53 -4.13 3.90 -17.73
N ILE A 54 -2.98 3.74 -17.08
CA ILE A 54 -1.81 3.08 -17.70
C ILE A 54 -2.14 1.64 -18.07
N VAL A 55 -2.80 0.88 -17.18
CA VAL A 55 -3.17 -0.51 -17.46
C VAL A 55 -4.23 -0.63 -18.55
N LEU A 56 -5.23 0.25 -18.55
CA LEU A 56 -6.36 0.20 -19.49
C LEU A 56 -6.02 0.76 -20.88
N TYR A 57 -5.22 1.83 -20.93
CA TYR A 57 -5.03 2.63 -22.13
C TYR A 57 -3.57 2.72 -22.59
N GLY A 58 -2.61 2.31 -21.74
CA GLY A 58 -1.18 2.41 -22.03
C GLY A 58 -0.59 3.81 -21.81
N TYR A 59 -1.40 4.79 -21.40
CA TYR A 59 -0.98 6.16 -21.10
C TYR A 59 -1.97 6.82 -20.12
N VAL A 60 -1.54 7.92 -19.51
CA VAL A 60 -2.36 8.72 -18.60
C VAL A 60 -3.19 9.72 -19.42
N GLN A 61 -4.50 9.68 -19.25
CA GLN A 61 -5.48 10.53 -19.93
C GLN A 61 -5.85 11.76 -19.09
N THR A 62 -6.01 11.57 -17.79
CA THR A 62 -6.45 12.64 -16.87
C THR A 62 -5.27 13.47 -16.38
N ASP A 63 -5.44 14.78 -16.25
CA ASP A 63 -4.43 15.67 -15.63
C ASP A 63 -4.40 15.51 -14.10
N TRP A 64 -3.95 14.34 -13.64
CA TRP A 64 -3.80 14.04 -12.22
C TRP A 64 -2.84 15.01 -11.52
N LYS A 65 -1.84 15.53 -12.23
CA LYS A 65 -0.89 16.52 -11.69
C LYS A 65 -1.58 17.86 -11.42
N GLY A 66 -2.43 18.32 -12.33
CA GLY A 66 -3.30 19.48 -12.13
C GLY A 66 -4.22 19.30 -10.94
N ILE A 67 -4.90 18.15 -10.87
CA ILE A 67 -5.84 17.82 -9.78
C ILE A 67 -5.15 17.85 -8.40
N ILE A 68 -4.00 17.17 -8.23
CA ILE A 68 -3.31 17.18 -6.93
C ILE A 68 -2.81 18.58 -6.55
N LYS A 69 -2.43 19.39 -7.53
CA LYS A 69 -1.93 20.76 -7.31
C LYS A 69 -3.04 21.69 -6.86
N GLU A 70 -4.23 21.52 -7.42
CA GLU A 70 -5.40 22.36 -7.13
C GLU A 70 -6.12 21.93 -5.85
N LEU A 71 -6.37 20.63 -5.66
CA LEU A 71 -7.26 20.13 -4.62
C LEU A 71 -6.55 19.50 -3.42
N LEU A 72 -5.29 19.09 -3.56
CA LEU A 72 -4.57 18.29 -2.56
C LEU A 72 -3.29 18.95 -2.03
N LYS A 73 -3.22 20.28 -2.06
CA LYS A 73 -2.18 21.05 -1.37
C LYS A 73 -2.79 22.05 -0.41
N ASP A 74 -2.16 22.23 0.74
CA ASP A 74 -2.56 23.28 1.68
C ASP A 74 -2.10 24.67 1.19
N GLU A 75 -2.42 25.70 1.96
CA GLU A 75 -2.10 27.10 1.65
C GLU A 75 -0.58 27.35 1.60
N GLU A 76 0.23 26.49 2.22
CA GLU A 76 1.70 26.53 2.21
C GLU A 76 2.31 25.60 1.13
N GLY A 77 1.47 24.93 0.33
CA GLY A 77 1.88 24.01 -0.72
C GLY A 77 2.26 22.60 -0.23
N LYS A 78 1.96 22.24 1.02
CA LYS A 78 2.23 20.90 1.56
C LYS A 78 1.22 19.88 1.05
N PRO A 79 1.64 18.62 0.83
CA PRO A 79 0.75 17.55 0.41
C PRO A 79 -0.39 17.27 1.40
N LEU A 80 -1.60 17.12 0.88
CA LEU A 80 -2.78 16.67 1.61
C LEU A 80 -3.24 15.29 1.13
N ALA A 81 -3.82 14.51 2.04
CA ALA A 81 -4.40 13.21 1.74
C ALA A 81 -5.79 13.30 1.12
N TYR A 82 -6.55 14.35 1.48
CA TYR A 82 -7.95 14.53 1.10
C TYR A 82 -8.19 15.98 0.70
N SER A 83 -9.06 16.21 -0.28
CA SER A 83 -9.57 17.54 -0.56
C SER A 83 -10.54 17.99 0.54
N ALA A 84 -10.81 19.29 0.61
CA ALA A 84 -11.76 19.84 1.57
C ALA A 84 -13.13 19.15 1.48
N ARG A 85 -13.65 19.00 0.25
CA ARG A 85 -14.95 18.37 0.00
C ARG A 85 -14.98 16.89 0.38
N TYR A 86 -13.87 16.17 0.15
CA TYR A 86 -13.76 14.79 0.59
C TYR A 86 -13.75 14.69 2.12
N GLY A 87 -13.03 15.61 2.80
CA GLY A 87 -12.98 15.71 4.25
C GLY A 87 -14.36 15.89 4.90
N GLU A 88 -15.28 16.62 4.26
CA GLU A 88 -16.67 16.80 4.72
C GLU A 88 -17.47 15.48 4.79
N LYS A 89 -17.10 14.48 3.97
CA LYS A 89 -17.73 13.15 3.97
C LYS A 89 -17.25 12.27 5.12
N LEU A 90 -16.11 12.59 5.73
CA LEU A 90 -15.49 11.80 6.78
C LEU A 90 -16.09 12.14 8.15
N HIS A 91 -16.76 11.17 8.76
CA HIS A 91 -17.43 11.33 10.04
C HIS A 91 -16.43 11.70 11.16
N ASN A 92 -16.74 12.76 11.93
CA ASN A 92 -15.90 13.31 13.01
C ASN A 92 -14.46 13.68 12.58
N PHE A 93 -14.24 13.97 11.30
CA PHE A 93 -12.90 14.25 10.78
C PHE A 93 -12.53 15.74 10.87
N SER A 94 -13.51 16.66 11.03
CA SER A 94 -13.28 18.11 11.25
C SER A 94 -12.12 18.68 10.43
N ASP A 95 -11.10 19.30 11.05
CA ASP A 95 -9.92 19.83 10.35
C ASP A 95 -8.79 18.79 10.12
N GLN A 96 -9.00 17.51 10.49
CA GLN A 96 -8.00 16.45 10.33
C GLN A 96 -7.69 16.13 8.87
N TRP A 97 -8.53 16.56 7.91
CA TRP A 97 -8.21 16.44 6.48
C TRP A 97 -7.03 17.31 6.04
N LYS A 98 -6.72 18.38 6.77
CA LYS A 98 -5.55 19.26 6.52
C LYS A 98 -4.21 18.63 6.93
N GLN A 99 -4.20 17.36 7.29
CA GLN A 99 -3.00 16.65 7.70
C GLN A 99 -2.14 16.26 6.49
N THR A 100 -0.81 16.31 6.70
CA THR A 100 0.20 15.82 5.74
C THR A 100 0.77 14.49 6.23
N PRO A 101 0.05 13.36 6.08
CA PRO A 101 0.58 12.05 6.44
C PRO A 101 1.70 11.63 5.46
N ILE A 102 2.51 10.66 5.88
CA ILE A 102 3.60 10.12 5.05
C ILE A 102 3.08 9.59 3.71
N HIS A 103 1.91 8.95 3.71
CA HIS A 103 1.27 8.46 2.50
C HIS A 103 0.97 9.60 1.50
N ALA A 104 0.49 10.75 1.96
CA ALA A 104 0.23 11.90 1.09
C ALA A 104 1.53 12.46 0.50
N ILE A 105 2.58 12.62 1.32
CA ILE A 105 3.90 13.05 0.85
C ILE A 105 4.40 12.11 -0.26
N TYR A 106 4.29 10.80 -0.02
CA TYR A 106 4.75 9.79 -0.96
C TYR A 106 3.94 9.76 -2.25
N THR A 107 2.61 9.82 -2.18
CA THR A 107 1.77 9.86 -3.38
C THR A 107 2.09 11.10 -4.23
N HIS A 108 2.17 12.28 -3.63
CA HIS A 108 2.52 13.51 -4.36
C HIS A 108 3.90 13.42 -5.00
N TRP A 109 4.91 12.95 -4.26
CA TRP A 109 6.25 12.71 -4.79
C TRP A 109 6.25 11.73 -5.97
N TRP A 110 5.52 10.62 -5.86
CA TRP A 110 5.47 9.61 -6.91
C TRP A 110 4.84 10.17 -8.18
N ILE A 111 3.73 10.92 -8.05
CA ILE A 111 3.03 11.55 -9.19
C ILE A 111 3.92 12.60 -9.85
N ASP A 112 4.57 13.46 -9.07
CA ASP A 112 5.47 14.47 -9.61
C ASP A 112 6.68 13.82 -10.32
N ARG A 113 7.25 12.76 -9.74
CA ARG A 113 8.34 11.99 -10.35
C ARG A 113 7.90 11.32 -11.66
N TYR A 114 6.74 10.69 -11.68
CA TYR A 114 6.18 10.04 -12.87
C TYR A 114 6.02 11.04 -14.02
N ASN A 115 5.57 12.25 -13.72
CA ASN A 115 5.40 13.34 -14.68
C ASN A 115 6.70 14.11 -15.02
N GLY A 116 7.87 13.56 -14.69
CA GLY A 116 9.17 14.13 -15.07
C GLY A 116 9.53 15.44 -14.36
N SER A 117 9.02 15.69 -13.15
CA SER A 117 9.30 16.94 -12.43
C SER A 117 10.78 17.14 -12.13
N ASP A 118 11.21 18.41 -12.20
CA ASP A 118 12.57 18.88 -11.99
C ASP A 118 13.09 18.53 -10.58
N ALA A 119 14.41 18.40 -10.45
CA ALA A 119 15.09 18.05 -9.19
C ALA A 119 14.72 18.96 -8.00
N TYR A 120 14.35 20.22 -8.24
CA TYR A 120 13.95 21.17 -7.19
C TYR A 120 12.67 20.74 -6.46
N ASN A 121 11.64 20.28 -7.19
CA ASN A 121 10.41 19.80 -6.56
C ASN A 121 10.65 18.51 -5.78
N ILE A 122 11.56 17.67 -6.27
CA ILE A 122 11.97 16.42 -5.63
C ILE A 122 12.64 16.69 -4.26
N ASN A 123 13.49 17.71 -4.15
CA ASN A 123 14.14 18.09 -2.88
C ASN A 123 13.13 18.48 -1.78
N SER A 124 12.02 19.13 -2.13
CA SER A 124 11.02 19.55 -1.14
C SER A 124 10.38 18.35 -0.40
N TYR A 125 10.17 17.24 -1.10
CA TYR A 125 9.68 16.00 -0.51
C TYR A 125 10.71 15.33 0.42
N ARG A 126 12.01 15.43 0.09
CA ARG A 126 13.10 14.97 0.99
C ARG A 126 13.10 15.74 2.30
N ASP A 127 12.94 17.06 2.24
CA ASP A 127 12.92 17.90 3.44
C ASP A 127 11.69 17.60 4.31
N LEU A 128 10.55 17.31 3.70
CA LEU A 128 9.34 16.88 4.42
C LEU A 128 9.56 15.53 5.12
N ILE A 129 10.09 14.52 4.40
CA ILE A 129 10.37 13.20 4.99
C ILE A 129 11.43 13.27 6.07
N THR A 130 12.51 14.03 5.87
CA THR A 130 13.59 14.17 6.85
C THR A 130 13.07 14.73 8.18
N ARG A 131 12.14 15.69 8.13
CA ARG A 131 11.46 16.23 9.33
C ARG A 131 10.52 15.23 10.02
N CYS A 132 10.13 14.15 9.33
CA CYS A 132 9.29 13.09 9.88
C CYS A 132 10.10 11.90 10.43
N ILE A 133 11.43 11.89 10.27
CA ILE A 133 12.29 10.87 10.86
C ILE A 133 12.36 11.09 12.37
N GLN A 134 11.96 10.07 13.12
CA GLN A 134 11.98 10.11 14.57
C GLN A 134 13.34 9.64 15.11
N PRO A 135 13.72 10.01 16.34
CA PRO A 135 14.95 9.52 16.96
C PRO A 135 15.05 7.99 17.05
N SER A 136 13.91 7.29 17.08
CA SER A 136 13.80 5.83 17.08
C SER A 136 14.03 5.19 15.70
N GLY A 137 14.12 5.98 14.63
CA GLY A 137 14.24 5.51 13.25
C GLY A 137 12.91 5.27 12.53
N TRP A 138 11.77 5.33 13.24
CA TRP A 138 10.46 5.33 12.59
C TRP A 138 10.25 6.60 11.77
N ILE A 139 9.49 6.50 10.69
CA ILE A 139 9.04 7.65 9.90
C ILE A 139 7.54 7.82 10.12
N TYR A 140 7.15 8.91 10.76
CA TYR A 140 5.75 9.35 10.86
C TYR A 140 5.68 10.84 11.13
N ASN A 141 4.55 11.47 10.77
CA ASN A 141 4.32 12.87 11.10
C ASN A 141 3.69 12.97 12.51
N PRO A 142 4.40 13.48 13.54
CA PRO A 142 3.89 13.53 14.91
C PRO A 142 2.71 14.49 15.07
N ASN A 143 2.52 15.42 14.14
CA ASN A 143 1.41 16.39 14.16
C ASN A 143 0.09 15.79 13.62
N VAL A 144 0.16 14.65 12.93
CA VAL A 144 -1.01 13.94 12.39
C VAL A 144 -1.60 13.02 13.45
N SER A 145 -0.73 12.32 14.18
CA SER A 145 -1.13 11.48 15.30
C SER A 145 0.04 11.40 16.28
N PRO A 146 -0.16 11.71 17.59
CA PRO A 146 0.81 11.42 18.63
C PRO A 146 0.97 9.90 18.70
N THR A 147 1.89 9.40 17.89
CA THR A 147 2.04 7.98 17.64
C THR A 147 2.82 7.38 18.79
N ASP A 148 2.23 6.42 19.51
CA ASP A 148 2.99 5.45 20.27
C ASP A 148 3.34 4.28 19.32
N PRO A 149 4.62 4.11 18.94
CA PRO A 149 5.01 3.01 18.06
C PRO A 149 4.68 1.62 18.62
N ARG A 150 4.41 1.50 19.93
CA ARG A 150 4.02 0.23 20.56
C ARG A 150 2.59 -0.17 20.22
N THR A 151 1.70 0.80 20.01
CA THR A 151 0.26 0.56 19.81
C THR A 151 -0.21 0.81 18.37
N ARG A 152 0.65 1.38 17.51
CA ARG A 152 0.32 1.62 16.09
C ARG A 152 0.54 0.37 15.25
N MET A 153 -0.35 0.18 14.26
CA MET A 153 -0.30 -0.94 13.32
C MET A 153 1.07 -1.01 12.64
N LYS A 154 1.76 -2.14 12.83
CA LYS A 154 3.12 -2.32 12.32
C LYS A 154 3.19 -2.23 10.81
N ALA A 155 2.16 -2.68 10.10
CA ALA A 155 2.07 -2.55 8.65
C ALA A 155 2.14 -1.09 8.19
N GLU A 156 1.43 -0.17 8.86
CA GLU A 156 1.42 1.26 8.52
C GLU A 156 2.78 1.91 8.81
N LEU A 157 3.38 1.58 9.94
CA LEU A 157 4.70 2.07 10.31
C LEU A 157 5.78 1.59 9.34
N MET A 158 5.77 0.30 8.96
CA MET A 158 6.70 -0.27 7.99
C MET A 158 6.48 0.30 6.58
N LEU A 159 5.22 0.52 6.19
CA LEU A 159 4.90 1.20 4.93
C LEU A 159 5.46 2.62 4.91
N SER A 160 5.29 3.37 6.00
CA SER A 160 5.80 4.74 6.13
C SER A 160 7.33 4.80 6.06
N ILE A 161 8.03 3.84 6.69
CA ILE A 161 9.48 3.69 6.53
C ILE A 161 9.81 3.44 5.06
N SER A 162 9.15 2.47 4.43
CA SER A 162 9.44 2.07 3.04
C SER A 162 9.28 3.26 2.08
N MET A 163 8.18 4.00 2.21
CA MET A 163 7.89 5.21 1.44
C MET A 163 8.95 6.30 1.64
N GLY A 164 9.33 6.56 2.89
CA GLY A 164 10.35 7.57 3.20
C GLY A 164 11.73 7.18 2.69
N VAL A 165 12.14 5.91 2.87
CA VAL A 165 13.41 5.39 2.35
C VAL A 165 13.45 5.46 0.83
N GLU A 166 12.34 5.20 0.13
CA GLU A 166 12.29 5.29 -1.33
C GLU A 166 12.51 6.74 -1.81
N ILE A 167 11.85 7.72 -1.18
CA ILE A 167 12.03 9.15 -1.47
C ILE A 167 13.49 9.58 -1.23
N LEU A 168 14.04 9.22 -0.06
CA LEU A 168 15.40 9.61 0.32
C LEU A 168 16.45 8.94 -0.57
N SER A 169 16.27 7.65 -0.89
CA SER A 169 17.18 6.89 -1.76
C SER A 169 17.24 7.45 -3.17
N ALA A 170 16.12 7.94 -3.71
CA ALA A 170 16.08 8.58 -5.02
C ALA A 170 16.96 9.85 -5.13
N GLN A 171 17.39 10.41 -3.99
CA GLN A 171 18.17 11.66 -3.91
C GLN A 171 19.53 11.48 -3.24
N GLY A 172 19.93 10.23 -2.97
CA GLY A 172 21.11 9.92 -2.16
C GLY A 172 20.80 9.95 -0.66
N LEU A 173 20.49 8.76 -0.14
CA LEU A 173 20.29 8.49 1.27
C LEU A 173 21.60 8.68 2.05
N GLU A 174 21.55 9.42 3.16
CA GLU A 174 22.72 9.65 4.00
C GLU A 174 23.10 8.40 4.79
N GLN A 175 24.40 8.19 5.02
CA GLN A 175 24.87 6.99 5.72
C GLN A 175 24.34 6.88 7.15
N THR A 176 24.19 8.02 7.84
CA THR A 176 23.61 8.10 9.19
C THR A 176 22.14 7.68 9.19
N GLN A 177 21.35 8.13 8.21
CA GLN A 177 19.96 7.74 8.02
C GLN A 177 19.85 6.25 7.68
N LYS A 178 20.70 5.76 6.78
CA LYS A 178 20.78 4.34 6.43
C LYS A 178 21.02 3.47 7.66
N SER A 179 22.03 3.77 8.46
CA SER A 179 22.33 3.01 9.67
C SER A 179 21.20 3.07 10.72
N LEU A 180 20.50 4.20 10.82
CA LEU A 180 19.32 4.34 11.68
C LEU A 180 18.16 3.43 11.22
N PHE A 181 17.89 3.37 9.91
CA PHE A 181 16.85 2.51 9.36
C PHE A 181 17.21 1.02 9.46
N GLU A 182 18.46 0.65 9.18
CA GLU A 182 18.97 -0.71 9.40
C GLU A 182 18.82 -1.14 10.87
N ALA A 183 19.09 -0.25 11.82
CA ALA A 183 18.94 -0.53 13.25
C ALA A 183 17.48 -0.83 13.61
N ILE A 184 16.52 0.05 13.27
CA ILE A 184 15.11 -0.18 13.62
C ILE A 184 14.53 -1.39 12.90
N LEU A 185 14.90 -1.61 11.63
CA LEU A 185 14.45 -2.76 10.84
C LEU A 185 15.05 -4.06 11.36
N SER A 186 16.26 -4.09 11.90
CA SER A 186 16.85 -5.30 12.46
C SER A 186 16.36 -5.58 13.89
N SER A 187 16.12 -4.55 14.70
CA SER A 187 15.68 -4.69 16.09
C SER A 187 14.19 -4.98 16.25
N THR A 188 13.38 -4.72 15.22
CA THR A 188 11.93 -4.99 15.28
C THR A 188 11.67 -6.49 15.24
N THR A 189 10.97 -7.01 16.24
CA THR A 189 10.52 -8.42 16.25
C THR A 189 9.53 -8.65 15.12
N LEU A 190 9.40 -9.92 14.72
CA LEU A 190 8.41 -10.34 13.73
C LEU A 190 7.02 -9.84 14.12
N THR A 191 6.30 -9.19 13.21
CA THR A 191 5.12 -8.40 13.56
C THR A 191 3.81 -9.17 13.52
N GLY A 192 3.80 -10.37 12.92
CA GLY A 192 2.56 -11.13 12.69
C GLY A 192 1.74 -10.67 11.47
N TYR A 193 2.27 -9.74 10.66
CA TYR A 193 1.58 -9.17 9.50
C TYR A 193 2.39 -9.38 8.22
N LEU A 194 1.81 -10.00 7.18
CA LEU A 194 2.46 -10.20 5.90
C LEU A 194 2.86 -8.87 5.24
N SER A 195 1.97 -7.87 5.26
CA SER A 195 2.27 -6.56 4.68
C SER A 195 3.44 -5.87 5.38
N ALA A 196 3.49 -5.90 6.71
CA ALA A 196 4.58 -5.31 7.47
C ALA A 196 5.93 -5.94 7.14
N GLU A 197 6.00 -7.27 7.10
CA GLU A 197 7.25 -7.97 6.75
C GLU A 197 7.61 -7.78 5.26
N CYS A 198 6.64 -7.68 4.37
CA CYS A 198 6.87 -7.35 2.97
C CYS A 198 7.51 -5.96 2.84
N PHE A 199 6.95 -4.95 3.50
CA PHE A 199 7.48 -3.59 3.53
C PHE A 199 8.86 -3.53 4.19
N ARG A 200 9.07 -4.25 5.29
CA ARG A 200 10.40 -4.41 5.92
C ARG A 200 11.42 -4.96 4.93
N MET A 201 11.08 -6.04 4.22
CA MET A 201 11.98 -6.66 3.25
C MET A 201 12.27 -5.77 2.04
N ARG A 202 11.26 -5.06 1.53
CA ARG A 202 11.45 -4.05 0.48
C ARG A 202 12.37 -2.93 0.93
N THR A 203 12.22 -2.48 2.18
CA THR A 203 13.10 -1.46 2.73
C THR A 203 14.54 -1.97 2.82
N LEU A 204 14.75 -3.18 3.35
CA LEU A 204 16.07 -3.79 3.41
C LEU A 204 16.70 -3.99 2.02
N GLN A 205 15.91 -4.29 0.98
CA GLN A 205 16.38 -4.29 -0.41
C GLN A 205 16.89 -2.91 -0.83
N MET A 206 16.10 -1.85 -0.62
CA MET A 206 16.50 -0.47 -0.95
C MET A 206 17.77 -0.04 -0.22
N LEU A 207 17.97 -0.50 1.01
CA LEU A 207 19.16 -0.22 1.81
C LEU A 207 20.36 -1.11 1.44
N SER A 208 20.17 -2.13 0.58
CA SER A 208 21.16 -3.19 0.32
C SER A 208 21.60 -3.93 1.60
N ALA A 209 20.63 -4.20 2.49
CA ALA A 209 20.82 -4.78 3.81
C ALA A 209 19.94 -6.03 4.04
N THR A 210 19.68 -6.80 2.98
CA THR A 210 18.83 -8.00 3.05
C THR A 210 19.37 -9.10 3.96
N SER A 211 20.65 -9.06 4.34
CA SER A 211 21.22 -9.94 5.37
C SER A 211 20.64 -9.71 6.77
N LEU A 212 19.94 -8.59 7.00
CA LEU A 212 19.23 -8.27 8.23
C LEU A 212 17.79 -8.81 8.26
N ALA A 213 17.40 -9.61 7.27
CA ALA A 213 16.09 -10.25 7.22
C ALA A 213 15.88 -11.17 8.45
N PRO A 214 14.67 -11.21 9.04
CA PRO A 214 14.36 -12.18 10.08
C PRO A 214 14.52 -13.62 9.55
N TYR A 215 15.17 -14.48 10.33
CA TYR A 215 15.34 -15.89 9.96
C TYR A 215 14.01 -16.68 10.00
N THR A 216 12.99 -16.16 10.69
CA THR A 216 11.66 -16.78 10.87
C THR A 216 10.59 -16.26 9.90
N LEU A 217 10.95 -15.60 8.80
CA LEU A 217 9.97 -15.08 7.83
C LEU A 217 8.99 -16.14 7.31
N GLY A 218 9.44 -17.39 7.18
CA GLY A 218 8.58 -18.51 6.77
C GLY A 218 7.43 -18.80 7.73
N GLU A 219 7.61 -18.53 9.03
CA GLU A 219 6.57 -18.76 10.04
C GLU A 219 5.37 -17.82 9.83
N ILE A 220 5.60 -16.57 9.43
CA ILE A 220 4.50 -15.63 9.12
C ILE A 220 3.73 -16.04 7.89
N ILE A 221 4.43 -16.50 6.85
CA ILE A 221 3.79 -17.02 5.63
C ILE A 221 2.84 -18.15 5.98
N ASP A 222 3.27 -19.08 6.85
CA ASP A 222 2.44 -20.19 7.28
C ASP A 222 1.25 -19.75 8.13
N LEU A 223 1.45 -18.84 9.07
CA LEU A 223 0.41 -18.30 9.96
C LEU A 223 -0.68 -17.51 9.22
N CYS A 224 -0.35 -16.92 8.06
CA CYS A 224 -1.25 -16.04 7.31
C CYS A 224 -1.96 -16.74 6.13
N LYS A 225 -1.83 -18.07 5.99
CA LYS A 225 -2.60 -18.85 5.00
C LYS A 225 -4.10 -18.69 5.27
N ALA A 226 -4.87 -18.36 4.24
CA ALA A 226 -6.31 -18.19 4.34
C ALA A 226 -6.98 -18.68 3.06
N GLU A 227 -7.94 -19.60 3.20
CA GLU A 227 -8.67 -20.21 2.09
C GLU A 227 -7.71 -20.69 0.99
N GLU A 228 -7.87 -20.23 -0.26
CA GLU A 228 -7.00 -20.53 -1.41
C GLU A 228 -5.72 -19.67 -1.41
N GLY A 229 -5.73 -18.49 -0.78
CA GLY A 229 -4.64 -17.52 -0.80
C GLY A 229 -4.04 -17.23 0.59
N TYR A 230 -3.87 -15.95 0.88
CA TYR A 230 -3.28 -15.42 2.11
C TYR A 230 -4.10 -14.24 2.63
N CYS A 231 -4.20 -14.11 3.94
CA CYS A 231 -4.71 -12.92 4.62
C CYS A 231 -3.53 -12.07 5.14
N ASP A 232 -3.78 -10.89 5.69
CA ASP A 232 -2.66 -10.04 6.15
C ASP A 232 -2.11 -10.46 7.52
N PHE A 233 -2.89 -11.14 8.35
CA PHE A 233 -2.55 -11.45 9.74
C PHE A 233 -3.22 -12.74 10.23
N SER A 234 -2.64 -13.38 11.24
CA SER A 234 -3.24 -14.55 11.88
C SER A 234 -4.40 -14.17 12.80
N VAL A 235 -5.54 -14.84 12.65
CA VAL A 235 -6.70 -14.68 13.55
C VAL A 235 -6.40 -15.16 14.97
N ASP A 236 -5.45 -16.08 15.14
CA ASP A 236 -5.01 -16.58 16.45
C ASP A 236 -4.16 -15.54 17.20
N SER A 237 -3.64 -14.53 16.48
CA SER A 237 -2.78 -13.46 17.01
C SER A 237 -3.50 -12.10 17.05
N LYS A 238 -4.81 -12.07 17.36
CA LYS A 238 -5.58 -10.83 17.63
C LYS A 238 -5.06 -10.07 18.87
N VAL A 239 -3.82 -9.62 18.83
CA VAL A 239 -3.13 -8.90 19.91
C VAL A 239 -3.17 -7.37 19.67
N ASP A 240 -3.57 -6.91 18.48
CA ASP A 240 -3.79 -5.48 18.24
C ASP A 240 -5.21 -5.06 18.66
N ASP A 241 -5.31 -4.64 19.92
CA ASP A 241 -6.37 -3.76 20.41
C ASP A 241 -6.20 -2.38 19.76
N TYR A 242 -6.97 -2.04 18.71
CA TYR A 242 -7.82 -0.83 18.66
C TYR A 242 -8.60 -0.65 17.33
N MET A 243 -9.86 -0.22 17.49
CA MET A 243 -10.86 0.27 16.50
C MET A 243 -11.55 -0.76 15.59
N GLY A 244 -12.60 -1.40 16.11
CA GLY A 244 -13.90 -1.63 15.43
C GLY A 244 -13.93 -2.31 14.05
N THR A 245 -12.81 -2.83 13.56
CA THR A 245 -12.66 -3.28 12.18
C THR A 245 -12.35 -4.75 12.19
N ALA A 246 -13.32 -5.55 11.76
CA ALA A 246 -13.11 -6.95 11.41
C ALA A 246 -12.31 -7.01 10.09
N LYS A 247 -11.05 -6.57 10.10
CA LYS A 247 -10.16 -6.62 8.94
C LYS A 247 -10.13 -8.05 8.42
N ARG A 248 -10.58 -8.27 7.19
CA ARG A 248 -10.45 -9.55 6.47
C ARG A 248 -10.95 -10.77 7.26
N THR A 249 -12.03 -10.61 8.03
CA THR A 249 -12.67 -11.77 8.65
C THR A 249 -14.16 -11.83 8.38
N SER A 250 -14.64 -12.95 7.84
CA SER A 250 -16.07 -13.28 7.83
C SER A 250 -16.41 -13.97 9.15
N ARG A 251 -17.17 -13.32 10.04
CA ARG A 251 -17.57 -13.88 11.35
C ARG A 251 -16.39 -14.56 12.07
N ASP A 252 -15.24 -13.86 12.12
CA ASP A 252 -13.98 -14.32 12.73
C ASP A 252 -13.13 -15.36 11.95
N LYS A 253 -13.39 -15.60 10.65
CA LYS A 253 -12.51 -16.42 9.78
C LYS A 253 -11.68 -15.57 8.82
N PRO A 254 -10.35 -15.78 8.70
CA PRO A 254 -9.54 -15.00 7.77
C PRO A 254 -9.96 -15.28 6.32
N ILE A 255 -10.01 -14.23 5.50
CA ILE A 255 -10.31 -14.31 4.05
C ILE A 255 -9.07 -13.94 3.24
N HIS A 256 -8.93 -14.55 2.07
CA HIS A 256 -7.78 -14.33 1.20
C HIS A 256 -7.74 -12.90 0.61
N SER A 257 -6.58 -12.43 0.18
CA SER A 257 -6.37 -11.16 -0.53
C SER A 257 -5.26 -11.33 -1.57
N ALA A 258 -5.47 -10.77 -2.76
CA ALA A 258 -4.50 -10.84 -3.84
C ALA A 258 -3.22 -10.08 -3.48
N ILE A 259 -3.34 -8.89 -2.87
CA ILE A 259 -2.19 -8.12 -2.38
C ILE A 259 -1.38 -8.94 -1.35
N SER A 260 -2.05 -9.58 -0.38
CA SER A 260 -1.32 -10.39 0.62
C SER A 260 -0.68 -11.63 0.02
N ALA A 261 -1.29 -12.23 -1.00
CA ALA A 261 -0.66 -13.33 -1.73
C ALA A 261 0.62 -12.88 -2.45
N LEU A 262 0.63 -11.67 -3.03
CA LEU A 262 1.85 -11.08 -3.59
C LEU A 262 2.89 -10.73 -2.52
N HIS A 263 2.45 -10.29 -1.33
CA HIS A 263 3.35 -10.07 -0.19
C HIS A 263 4.01 -11.37 0.26
N ALA A 264 3.24 -12.45 0.38
CA ALA A 264 3.78 -13.78 0.67
C ALA A 264 4.81 -14.22 -0.37
N ARG A 265 4.52 -14.03 -1.66
CA ARG A 265 5.46 -14.30 -2.77
C ARG A 265 6.77 -13.52 -2.62
N GLN A 266 6.67 -12.24 -2.30
CA GLN A 266 7.84 -11.37 -2.17
C GLN A 266 8.72 -11.78 -0.98
N ILE A 267 8.11 -12.12 0.16
CA ILE A 267 8.83 -12.57 1.36
C ILE A 267 9.46 -13.94 1.13
N ALA A 268 8.76 -14.85 0.43
CA ALA A 268 9.22 -16.22 0.21
C ALA A 268 10.60 -16.30 -0.46
N LYS A 269 10.98 -15.32 -1.28
CA LYS A 269 12.32 -15.21 -1.91
C LYS A 269 13.47 -15.26 -0.90
N TYR A 270 13.20 -14.95 0.36
CA TYR A 270 14.16 -14.92 1.46
C TYR A 270 14.06 -16.15 2.38
N CYS A 271 13.15 -17.07 2.09
CA CYS A 271 12.93 -18.28 2.85
C CYS A 271 13.61 -19.50 2.21
N ALA A 272 13.58 -20.64 2.88
CA ALA A 272 14.05 -21.90 2.33
C ALA A 272 13.27 -22.30 1.06
N LEU A 273 13.88 -23.15 0.24
CA LEU A 273 13.32 -23.56 -1.06
C LEU A 273 11.95 -24.23 -0.91
N GLU A 274 11.76 -24.99 0.18
CA GLU A 274 10.51 -25.66 0.50
C GLU A 274 9.38 -24.66 0.72
N THR A 275 9.65 -23.56 1.44
CA THR A 275 8.68 -22.48 1.63
C THR A 275 8.37 -21.80 0.30
N GLN A 276 9.37 -21.52 -0.53
CA GLN A 276 9.18 -20.92 -1.85
C GLN A 276 8.26 -21.76 -2.74
N GLN A 277 8.50 -23.08 -2.80
CA GLN A 277 7.68 -24.02 -3.56
C GLN A 277 6.24 -24.10 -3.02
N ALA A 278 6.07 -24.09 -1.69
CA ALA A 278 4.76 -24.10 -1.07
C ALA A 278 3.95 -22.83 -1.38
N VAL A 279 4.58 -21.65 -1.36
CA VAL A 279 3.94 -20.39 -1.76
C VAL A 279 3.55 -20.42 -3.24
N GLN A 280 4.45 -20.88 -4.10
CA GLN A 280 4.19 -20.97 -5.54
C GLN A 280 3.01 -21.90 -5.85
N SER A 281 2.96 -23.08 -5.22
CA SER A 281 1.84 -24.02 -5.39
C SER A 281 0.51 -23.40 -4.95
N ARG A 282 0.50 -22.67 -3.83
CA ARG A 282 -0.70 -21.97 -3.36
C ARG A 282 -1.14 -20.85 -4.29
N LEU A 283 -0.20 -20.08 -4.85
CA LEU A 283 -0.51 -19.04 -5.84
C LEU A 283 -1.12 -19.62 -7.11
N SER A 284 -0.66 -20.79 -7.58
CA SER A 284 -1.28 -21.48 -8.71
C SER A 284 -2.72 -21.91 -8.41
N ASN A 285 -2.97 -22.44 -7.20
CA ASN A 285 -4.34 -22.78 -6.79
C ASN A 285 -5.23 -21.53 -6.73
N PHE A 286 -4.72 -20.43 -6.18
CA PHE A 286 -5.46 -19.18 -6.09
C PHE A 286 -5.67 -18.52 -7.46
N ALA A 287 -4.72 -18.63 -8.38
CA ALA A 287 -4.89 -18.21 -9.77
C ALA A 287 -6.01 -19.00 -10.47
N GLY A 288 -6.09 -20.32 -10.25
CA GLY A 288 -7.20 -21.14 -10.73
C GLY A 288 -8.55 -20.70 -10.17
N TYR A 289 -8.60 -20.39 -8.87
CA TYR A 289 -9.79 -19.83 -8.21
C TYR A 289 -10.21 -18.50 -8.81
N LEU A 290 -9.31 -17.52 -8.88
CA LEU A 290 -9.59 -16.18 -9.42
C LEU A 290 -9.91 -16.24 -10.92
N SER A 291 -9.40 -17.22 -11.67
CA SER A 291 -9.80 -17.42 -13.07
C SER A 291 -11.26 -17.89 -13.19
N ALA A 292 -11.73 -18.73 -12.25
CA ALA A 292 -13.11 -19.19 -12.19
C ALA A 292 -14.07 -18.15 -11.59
N TYR A 293 -13.59 -17.33 -10.65
CA TYR A 293 -14.34 -16.31 -9.93
C TYR A 293 -13.59 -14.96 -9.89
N PRO A 294 -13.46 -14.24 -11.04
CA PRO A 294 -12.58 -13.07 -11.14
C PRO A 294 -12.87 -11.95 -10.16
N LEU A 295 -14.14 -11.71 -9.85
CA LEU A 295 -14.54 -10.63 -8.94
C LEU A 295 -14.71 -11.09 -7.49
N ASP A 296 -14.44 -12.36 -7.17
CA ASP A 296 -14.48 -12.84 -5.79
C ASP A 296 -13.17 -12.51 -5.07
N ILE A 297 -12.95 -11.21 -4.92
CA ILE A 297 -11.85 -10.61 -4.19
C ILE A 297 -12.50 -9.89 -3.02
N PRO A 298 -12.38 -10.43 -1.80
CA PRO A 298 -13.19 -9.97 -0.70
C PRO A 298 -12.82 -8.54 -0.30
N ALA A 299 -13.85 -7.72 -0.18
CA ALA A 299 -13.74 -6.37 0.31
C ALA A 299 -13.55 -6.28 1.83
N PHE A 300 -13.06 -5.13 2.27
CA PHE A 300 -13.08 -4.73 3.66
C PHE A 300 -14.53 -4.58 4.16
N ARG A 301 -14.89 -5.20 5.29
CA ARG A 301 -16.20 -5.03 5.94
C ARG A 301 -16.01 -4.52 7.37
N MET A 302 -16.58 -3.35 7.70
CA MET A 302 -16.69 -2.88 9.08
C MET A 302 -17.93 -3.47 9.76
N ARG A 303 -17.83 -3.71 11.07
CA ARG A 303 -18.84 -4.47 11.83
C ARG A 303 -20.10 -3.69 12.19
N ASP A 304 -20.06 -2.35 12.10
CA ASP A 304 -21.08 -1.49 12.73
C ASP A 304 -21.70 -0.44 11.79
N ILE A 305 -21.63 -0.63 10.48
CA ILE A 305 -22.29 0.28 9.51
C ILE A 305 -23.05 -0.57 8.49
N GLU A 306 -24.38 -0.38 8.40
CA GLU A 306 -25.24 -0.96 7.34
C GLU A 306 -24.94 -0.38 5.94
N VAL A 307 -24.14 0.69 5.90
CA VAL A 307 -23.61 1.29 4.69
C VAL A 307 -22.22 0.68 4.42
N PRO A 308 -21.95 0.13 3.22
CA PRO A 308 -20.61 -0.30 2.86
C PRO A 308 -19.65 0.89 2.98
N PHE A 309 -18.78 0.86 3.98
CA PHE A 309 -17.79 1.89 4.22
C PHE A 309 -16.48 1.43 3.57
N GLY A 310 -16.11 2.13 2.49
CA GLY A 310 -15.10 1.68 1.54
C GLY A 310 -15.75 0.87 0.42
N THR A 311 -15.40 1.19 -0.83
CA THR A 311 -15.85 0.43 -1.99
C THR A 311 -15.35 -1.01 -1.89
N ASP A 312 -16.26 -1.95 -2.11
CA ASP A 312 -15.93 -3.32 -2.46
C ASP A 312 -14.92 -3.33 -3.62
N LEU A 313 -13.88 -4.17 -3.53
CA LEU A 313 -12.72 -4.19 -4.44
C LEU A 313 -11.92 -2.86 -4.51
N SER A 314 -10.61 -2.96 -4.73
CA SER A 314 -9.77 -1.79 -5.02
C SER A 314 -8.94 -2.03 -6.28
N PRO A 315 -8.55 -0.99 -7.03
CA PRO A 315 -7.69 -1.16 -8.19
C PRO A 315 -6.40 -1.94 -7.87
N PHE A 316 -5.82 -1.75 -6.68
CA PHE A 316 -4.65 -2.50 -6.26
C PHE A 316 -4.90 -4.00 -6.09
N GLU A 317 -6.06 -4.39 -5.56
CA GLU A 317 -6.43 -5.80 -5.46
C GLU A 317 -6.73 -6.38 -6.86
N ILE A 318 -7.37 -5.60 -7.75
CA ILE A 318 -7.56 -5.99 -9.16
C ILE A 318 -6.22 -6.20 -9.87
N PHE A 319 -5.27 -5.27 -9.71
CA PHE A 319 -3.95 -5.40 -10.33
C PHE A 319 -3.21 -6.63 -9.81
N ALA A 320 -3.28 -6.87 -8.49
CA ALA A 320 -2.70 -8.04 -7.87
C ALA A 320 -3.35 -9.33 -8.37
N ALA A 321 -4.68 -9.40 -8.44
CA ALA A 321 -5.42 -10.56 -8.91
C ALA A 321 -5.11 -10.87 -10.38
N SER A 322 -5.15 -9.87 -11.26
CA SER A 322 -4.74 -9.99 -12.66
C SER A 322 -3.31 -10.50 -12.80
N HIS A 323 -2.41 -10.01 -11.95
CA HIS A 323 -1.01 -10.46 -11.97
C HIS A 323 -0.88 -11.92 -11.51
N ILE A 324 -1.62 -12.34 -10.48
CA ILE A 324 -1.64 -13.73 -10.02
C ILE A 324 -2.16 -14.66 -11.12
N ILE A 325 -3.28 -14.31 -11.76
CA ILE A 325 -3.86 -15.06 -12.88
C ILE A 325 -2.83 -15.20 -14.02
N SER A 326 -2.25 -14.09 -14.46
CA SER A 326 -1.35 -14.07 -15.63
C SER A 326 0.01 -14.76 -15.41
N THR A 327 0.48 -14.87 -14.16
CA THR A 327 1.79 -15.46 -13.85
C THR A 327 1.73 -16.88 -13.28
N ASN A 328 0.55 -17.37 -12.88
CA ASN A 328 0.41 -18.66 -12.21
C ASN A 328 -0.79 -19.50 -12.70
N GLY A 329 -1.60 -18.96 -13.62
CA GLY A 329 -2.73 -19.63 -14.25
C GLY A 329 -2.40 -20.35 -15.55
#